data_AF-A0A4D8Q2V3-F1
#
_entry.id   AF-A0A4D8Q2V3-F1
#
_cell.length_a   1.000
_cell.length_b   1.000
_cell.length_c   1.000
_cell.angle_alpha   90.00
_cell.angle_beta   90.00
_cell.angle_gamma   90.00
#
_symmetry.space_group_name_H-M   'P 1'
#
loop_
_entity.id
_entity.type
_entity.pdbx_description
1 polymer ?
#
loop_
_entity_poly.entity_id
_entity_poly.type
_entity_poly.pdbx_seq_one_letter_code
_entity_poly.pdbx_strand_id
1 'polypeptide(L)'
;MKLVPFALTAALVLAVSACQQTKFYAGDATFDTKEEALTFTRNVTSATVQQIQPLPSPIADTLTIVVPTREHATAILKAGNPNPSPDYLDYLSDAAVINWSLPAQQVERRGSFKRVIVQQAEVPSLADIKPGGYLLWLEAPTRAQFFFHVAERGATKTSQLELRDLSASSPRDQVMNFLESLERYVRTHPPQKS
;
A
#
# COMPACT_ATOMS: atom_id res chain seq x y z
N MET A 1 23.82 -6.43 -3.02
CA MET A 1 22.47 -5.88 -2.72
C MET A 1 21.65 -6.99 -2.09
N LYS A 2 21.33 -6.87 -0.80
CA LYS A 2 20.42 -7.82 -0.13
C LYS A 2 18.99 -7.35 -0.40
N LEU A 3 18.22 -8.14 -1.14
CA LEU A 3 16.78 -7.97 -1.28
C LEU A 3 16.17 -8.32 0.08
N VAL A 4 15.69 -7.32 0.81
CA VAL A 4 14.98 -7.52 2.09
C VAL A 4 13.51 -7.17 1.84
N PRO A 5 12.57 -8.12 2.04
CA PRO A 5 11.15 -7.85 1.85
C PRO A 5 10.67 -6.86 2.91
N PHE A 6 10.13 -5.73 2.47
CA PHE A 6 9.48 -4.76 3.34
C PHE A 6 8.20 -5.37 3.91
N ALA A 7 8.24 -5.70 5.20
CA ALA A 7 7.03 -5.75 6.01
C ALA A 7 6.63 -4.30 6.34
N LEU A 8 5.99 -3.60 5.40
CA LEU A 8 4.79 -2.87 5.83
C LEU A 8 3.89 -3.99 6.32
N THR A 9 3.36 -3.93 7.54
CA THR A 9 2.44 -4.95 8.10
C THR A 9 1.19 -5.15 7.22
N ALA A 10 1.34 -5.82 6.08
CA ALA A 10 0.42 -6.80 5.56
C ALA A 10 0.76 -8.06 6.34
N ALA A 11 -0.18 -8.49 7.18
CA ALA A 11 -0.09 -9.76 7.89
C ALA A 11 0.48 -10.83 6.95
N LEU A 12 1.54 -11.49 7.43
CA LEU A 12 2.22 -12.59 6.79
C LEU A 12 1.19 -13.59 6.25
N VAL A 13 1.14 -13.78 4.92
CA VAL A 13 0.33 -14.84 4.30
C VAL A 13 0.98 -16.17 4.69
N LEU A 14 0.50 -16.75 5.79
CA LEU A 14 0.92 -18.08 6.24
C LEU A 14 0.59 -19.09 5.14
N ALA A 15 1.63 -19.76 4.63
CA ALA A 15 1.48 -20.90 3.76
C ALA A 15 0.73 -22.00 4.53
N VAL A 16 -0.50 -22.33 4.14
CA VAL A 16 -1.25 -23.44 4.74
C VAL A 16 -1.40 -24.54 3.70
N SER A 17 -0.81 -25.68 4.02
CA SER A 17 -0.97 -26.97 3.35
C SER A 17 -2.45 -27.37 3.25
N ALA A 18 -2.80 -28.01 2.13
CA ALA A 18 -4.14 -28.27 1.59
C ALA A 18 -5.07 -29.19 2.43
N CYS A 19 -5.23 -28.95 3.73
CA CYS A 19 -6.42 -29.41 4.46
C CYS A 19 -7.43 -28.26 4.46
N GLN A 20 -8.64 -28.55 3.96
CA GLN A 20 -9.79 -27.65 3.83
C GLN A 20 -9.71 -26.43 4.76
N GLN A 21 -9.39 -25.29 4.16
CA GLN A 21 -9.25 -24.04 4.89
C GLN A 21 -10.65 -23.56 5.29
N THR A 22 -11.06 -23.89 6.52
CA THR A 22 -12.40 -23.59 7.08
C THR A 22 -12.44 -22.26 7.85
N LYS A 23 -11.30 -21.59 7.97
CA LYS A 23 -11.14 -20.33 8.71
C LYS A 23 -10.43 -19.29 7.86
N PHE A 24 -10.77 -18.03 8.10
CA PHE A 24 -10.14 -16.86 7.49
C PHE A 24 -9.20 -16.20 8.50
N TYR A 25 -8.03 -15.74 8.05
CA TYR A 25 -6.95 -15.25 8.92
C TYR A 25 -6.61 -13.81 8.59
N ALA A 26 -6.72 -12.91 9.57
CA ALA A 26 -6.29 -11.51 9.45
C ALA A 26 -5.31 -11.16 10.57
N GLY A 27 -4.02 -11.17 10.27
CA GLY A 27 -2.98 -11.12 11.31
C GLY A 27 -3.02 -12.40 12.15
N ASP A 28 -2.94 -12.24 13.47
CA ASP A 28 -3.03 -13.35 14.42
C ASP A 28 -4.49 -13.72 14.76
N ALA A 29 -5.47 -13.02 14.19
CA ALA A 29 -6.89 -13.27 14.42
C ALA A 29 -7.47 -14.24 13.39
N THR A 30 -8.39 -15.10 13.85
CA THR A 30 -9.08 -16.11 13.04
C THR A 30 -10.58 -15.91 13.06
N PHE A 31 -11.24 -16.11 11.92
CA PHE A 31 -12.67 -15.87 11.72
C PHE A 31 -13.33 -17.03 10.98
N ASP A 32 -14.64 -17.17 11.20
CA ASP A 32 -15.45 -18.23 10.60
C ASP A 32 -15.94 -17.83 9.22
N THR A 33 -16.11 -16.54 8.99
CA THR A 33 -16.57 -16.00 7.72
C THR A 33 -15.60 -15.01 7.11
N LYS A 34 -15.63 -14.94 5.77
CA LYS A 34 -14.92 -13.94 4.99
C LYS A 34 -15.25 -12.52 5.45
N GLU A 35 -16.54 -12.21 5.68
CA GLU A 35 -16.97 -10.85 5.98
C GLU A 35 -16.50 -10.37 7.36
N GLU A 36 -16.47 -11.25 8.36
CA GLU A 36 -15.90 -10.94 9.68
C GLU A 36 -14.42 -10.60 9.56
N ALA A 37 -13.66 -11.40 8.81
CA ALA A 37 -12.24 -11.16 8.60
C ALA A 37 -11.99 -9.84 7.87
N LEU A 38 -12.75 -9.54 6.81
CA LEU A 38 -12.63 -8.28 6.07
C LEU A 38 -13.05 -7.08 6.92
N THR A 39 -14.11 -7.21 7.72
CA THR A 39 -14.54 -6.16 8.66
C THR A 39 -13.47 -5.89 9.70
N PHE A 40 -12.86 -6.94 10.26
CA PHE A 40 -11.74 -6.80 11.17
C PHE A 40 -10.55 -6.09 10.50
N THR A 41 -10.18 -6.48 9.27
CA THR A 41 -9.11 -5.80 8.51
C THR A 41 -9.42 -4.30 8.34
N ARG A 42 -10.63 -3.95 7.91
CA ARG A 42 -11.05 -2.53 7.76
C ARG A 42 -10.97 -1.75 9.07
N ASN A 43 -11.37 -2.37 10.18
CA ASN A 43 -11.33 -1.74 11.50
C ASN A 43 -9.89 -1.50 11.97
N VAL A 44 -9.00 -2.49 11.79
CA VAL A 44 -7.57 -2.34 12.10
C VAL A 44 -6.95 -1.24 11.24
N THR A 45 -7.19 -1.23 9.92
CA THR A 45 -6.66 -0.19 9.03
C THR A 45 -7.16 1.20 9.42
N SER A 46 -8.46 1.34 9.73
CA SER A 46 -9.05 2.61 10.19
C SER A 46 -8.42 3.07 11.51
N ALA A 47 -8.26 2.17 12.47
CA ALA A 47 -7.63 2.49 13.75
C ALA A 47 -6.16 2.94 13.58
N THR A 48 -5.40 2.30 12.68
CA THR A 48 -4.05 2.75 12.33
C THR A 48 -4.05 4.15 11.72
N VAL A 49 -4.96 4.45 10.80
CA VAL A 49 -5.07 5.78 10.18
C VAL A 49 -5.42 6.84 11.22
N GLN A 50 -6.33 6.57 12.14
CA GLN A 50 -6.75 7.53 13.16
C GLN A 50 -5.60 8.02 14.07
N GLN A 51 -4.56 7.21 14.25
CA GLN A 51 -3.38 7.53 15.06
C GLN A 51 -2.40 8.50 14.37
N ILE A 52 -2.61 8.79 13.08
CA ILE A 52 -1.75 9.70 12.32
C ILE A 52 -2.04 11.14 12.73
N GLN A 53 -1.00 11.84 13.16
CA GLN A 53 -1.04 13.26 13.44
C GLN A 53 -1.03 14.04 12.12
N PRO A 54 -1.99 14.96 11.87
CA PRO A 54 -1.96 15.82 10.70
C PRO A 54 -0.77 16.78 10.69
N LEU A 55 -0.31 17.16 9.50
CA LEU A 55 0.57 18.32 9.34
C LEU A 55 -0.20 19.63 9.54
N PRO A 56 0.48 20.71 9.99
CA PRO A 56 -0.17 22.02 10.15
C PRO A 56 -0.59 22.64 8.80
N SER A 57 0.10 22.28 7.72
CA SER A 57 -0.24 22.70 6.36
C SER A 57 0.22 21.66 5.32
N PRO A 58 -0.48 21.56 4.18
CA PRO A 58 -0.03 20.73 3.06
C PRO A 58 1.32 21.21 2.51
N ILE A 59 2.15 20.27 2.08
CA ILE A 59 3.47 20.54 1.48
C ILE A 59 3.46 20.51 -0.04
N ALA A 60 2.39 20.02 -0.65
CA ALA A 60 2.19 19.97 -2.09
C ALA A 60 0.70 20.01 -2.45
N ASP A 61 0.39 20.26 -3.72
CA ASP A 61 -1.00 20.40 -4.17
C ASP A 61 -1.68 19.04 -4.35
N THR A 62 -1.21 18.22 -5.28
CA THR A 62 -1.89 16.96 -5.63
C THR A 62 -0.93 15.76 -5.58
N LEU A 63 -1.39 14.66 -4.99
CA LEU A 63 -0.80 13.34 -5.13
C LEU A 63 -1.76 12.41 -5.87
N THR A 64 -1.27 11.77 -6.94
CA THR A 64 -1.96 10.63 -7.56
C THR A 64 -1.33 9.34 -7.06
N ILE A 65 -2.10 8.48 -6.41
CA ILE A 65 -1.64 7.20 -5.89
C ILE A 65 -2.18 6.11 -6.81
N VAL A 66 -1.28 5.39 -7.45
CA VAL A 66 -1.58 4.22 -8.27
C VAL A 66 -1.41 2.98 -7.41
N VAL A 67 -2.51 2.25 -7.20
CA VAL A 67 -2.52 0.98 -6.48
C VAL A 67 -2.89 -0.15 -7.45
N PRO A 68 -2.40 -1.38 -7.25
CA PRO A 68 -2.72 -2.47 -8.16
C PRO A 68 -4.20 -2.86 -8.09
N THR A 69 -4.68 -3.50 -9.16
CA THR A 69 -6.07 -3.97 -9.26
C THR A 69 -6.30 -5.22 -8.42
N ARG A 70 -7.59 -5.56 -8.22
CA ARG A 70 -7.98 -6.83 -7.59
C ARG A 70 -7.58 -8.04 -8.44
N GLU A 71 -7.67 -7.90 -9.75
CA GLU A 71 -7.26 -8.92 -10.72
C GLU A 71 -5.77 -9.23 -10.58
N HIS A 72 -4.94 -8.21 -10.35
CA HIS A 72 -3.52 -8.39 -10.06
C HIS A 72 -3.27 -9.07 -8.72
N ALA A 73 -3.99 -8.69 -7.66
CA ALA A 73 -3.95 -9.42 -6.38
C ALA A 73 -4.23 -10.91 -6.58
N THR A 74 -5.27 -11.23 -7.34
CA THR A 74 -5.64 -12.62 -7.66
C THR A 74 -4.50 -13.33 -8.40
N ALA A 75 -3.88 -12.67 -9.39
CA ALA A 75 -2.80 -13.24 -10.18
C ALA A 75 -1.56 -13.55 -9.34
N ILE A 76 -1.07 -12.60 -8.53
CA ILE A 76 0.13 -12.80 -7.71
C ILE A 76 -0.09 -13.81 -6.57
N LEU A 77 -1.32 -13.92 -6.06
CA LEU A 77 -1.69 -14.90 -5.04
C LEU A 77 -1.71 -16.33 -5.60
N LYS A 78 -2.27 -16.52 -6.80
CA LYS A 78 -2.23 -17.81 -7.52
C LYS A 78 -0.81 -18.23 -7.88
N ALA A 79 0.04 -17.29 -8.28
CA ALA A 79 1.43 -17.59 -8.60
C ALA A 79 2.22 -18.11 -7.39
N GLY A 80 1.90 -17.62 -6.18
CA GLY A 80 2.57 -18.05 -4.94
C GLY A 80 1.90 -19.25 -4.23
N ASN A 81 0.65 -19.57 -4.55
CA ASN A 81 -0.09 -20.70 -3.99
C ASN A 81 -0.81 -21.41 -5.15
N PRO A 82 -0.34 -22.60 -5.60
CA PRO A 82 -0.80 -23.16 -6.85
C PRO A 82 -2.24 -23.69 -6.81
N ASN A 83 -2.88 -23.89 -5.64
CA ASN A 83 -4.27 -24.37 -5.53
C ASN A 83 -5.01 -23.86 -4.27
N PRO A 84 -5.21 -22.53 -4.08
CA PRO A 84 -6.06 -22.03 -3.00
C PRO A 84 -7.52 -22.41 -3.27
N SER A 85 -8.27 -22.66 -2.20
CA SER A 85 -9.73 -22.71 -2.29
C SER A 85 -10.26 -21.41 -2.94
N PRO A 86 -11.23 -21.47 -3.86
CA PRO A 86 -11.79 -20.27 -4.51
C PRO A 86 -12.23 -19.19 -3.52
N ASP A 87 -12.93 -19.59 -2.45
CA ASP A 87 -13.43 -18.66 -1.42
C ASP A 87 -12.29 -17.99 -0.63
N TYR A 88 -11.20 -18.72 -0.41
CA TYR A 88 -10.04 -18.19 0.29
C TYR A 88 -9.21 -17.26 -0.60
N LEU A 89 -9.10 -17.57 -1.88
CA LEU A 89 -8.48 -16.68 -2.86
C LEU A 89 -9.27 -15.38 -3.02
N ASP A 90 -10.60 -15.49 -3.05
CA ASP A 90 -11.52 -14.36 -3.11
C ASP A 90 -11.37 -13.44 -1.89
N TYR A 91 -11.31 -14.04 -0.69
CA TYR A 91 -10.97 -13.34 0.55
C TYR A 91 -9.61 -12.61 0.48
N LEU A 92 -8.54 -13.32 0.13
CA LEU A 92 -7.19 -12.74 0.11
C LEU A 92 -7.06 -11.61 -0.91
N SER A 93 -7.76 -11.71 -2.05
CA SER A 93 -7.77 -10.68 -3.08
C SER A 93 -8.45 -9.41 -2.58
N ASP A 94 -9.57 -9.52 -1.87
CA ASP A 94 -10.26 -8.38 -1.25
C ASP A 94 -9.43 -7.76 -0.12
N ALA A 95 -8.82 -8.60 0.72
CA ALA A 95 -7.94 -8.15 1.80
C ALA A 95 -6.71 -7.40 1.26
N ALA A 96 -6.13 -7.85 0.14
CA ALA A 96 -5.03 -7.16 -0.52
C ALA A 96 -5.44 -5.75 -0.97
N VAL A 97 -6.59 -5.60 -1.63
CA VAL A 97 -7.09 -4.29 -2.09
C VAL A 97 -7.33 -3.32 -0.92
N ILE A 98 -7.88 -3.81 0.20
CA ILE A 98 -8.06 -3.00 1.42
C ILE A 98 -6.70 -2.50 1.92
N ASN A 99 -5.71 -3.39 2.05
CA ASN A 99 -4.38 -3.05 2.54
C ASN A 99 -3.60 -2.14 1.57
N TRP A 100 -3.73 -2.35 0.26
CA TRP A 100 -3.09 -1.50 -0.75
C TRP A 100 -3.68 -0.10 -0.84
N SER A 101 -4.92 0.08 -0.37
CA SER A 101 -5.55 1.39 -0.25
C SER A 101 -5.10 2.17 1.00
N LEU A 102 -4.43 1.50 1.94
CA LEU A 102 -3.99 2.10 3.21
C LEU A 102 -3.05 3.31 3.02
N PRO A 103 -2.02 3.28 2.15
CA PRO A 103 -1.14 4.43 1.93
C PRO A 103 -1.90 5.70 1.53
N ALA A 104 -2.98 5.58 0.76
CA ALA A 104 -3.80 6.72 0.38
C ALA A 104 -4.51 7.35 1.58
N GLN A 105 -5.12 6.52 2.43
CA GLN A 105 -5.78 6.96 3.65
C GLN A 105 -4.77 7.60 4.63
N GLN A 106 -3.56 7.04 4.72
CA GLN A 106 -2.50 7.58 5.56
C GLN A 106 -2.07 8.98 5.11
N VAL A 107 -1.83 9.17 3.81
CA VAL A 107 -1.44 10.47 3.25
C VAL A 107 -2.56 11.49 3.37
N GLU A 108 -3.80 11.10 3.09
CA GLU A 108 -4.97 11.97 3.23
C GLU A 108 -5.16 12.41 4.68
N ARG A 109 -5.07 11.48 5.64
CA ARG A 109 -5.16 11.79 7.07
C ARG A 109 -4.01 12.67 7.56
N ARG A 110 -2.79 12.44 7.05
CA ARG A 110 -1.62 13.27 7.35
C ARG A 110 -1.80 14.69 6.80
N GLY A 111 -2.58 14.87 5.73
CA GLY A 111 -2.81 16.17 5.10
C GLY A 111 -1.58 16.70 4.36
N SER A 112 -0.67 15.82 3.92
CA SER A 112 0.56 16.22 3.23
C SER A 112 0.29 16.88 1.87
N PHE A 113 -0.84 16.58 1.25
CA PHE A 113 -1.27 17.14 -0.03
C PHE A 113 -2.66 17.75 0.11
N LYS A 114 -2.94 18.82 -0.65
CA LYS A 114 -4.30 19.41 -0.69
C LYS A 114 -5.32 18.45 -1.28
N ARG A 115 -4.89 17.57 -2.19
CA ARG A 115 -5.74 16.57 -2.84
C ARG A 115 -4.99 15.26 -3.04
N VAL A 116 -5.64 14.16 -2.67
CA VAL A 116 -5.20 12.79 -2.99
C VAL A 116 -6.16 12.21 -4.02
N ILE A 117 -5.63 11.62 -5.08
CA ILE A 117 -6.39 10.93 -6.13
C ILE A 117 -5.92 9.48 -6.12
N VAL A 118 -6.84 8.53 -5.99
CA VAL A 118 -6.51 7.10 -6.06
C VAL A 118 -6.89 6.57 -7.44
N GLN A 119 -5.97 5.86 -8.07
CA GLN A 119 -6.16 5.18 -9.35
C GLN A 119 -5.82 3.70 -9.16
N GLN A 120 -6.61 2.82 -9.77
CA GLN A 120 -6.30 1.40 -9.87
C GLN A 120 -5.72 1.11 -11.25
N ALA A 121 -4.45 0.69 -11.30
CA ALA A 121 -3.78 0.32 -12.53
C ALA A 121 -2.54 -0.54 -12.23
N GLU A 122 -2.14 -1.35 -13.21
CA GLU A 122 -0.93 -2.17 -13.12
C GLU A 122 0.35 -1.37 -13.36
N VAL A 123 0.28 -0.42 -14.29
CA VAL A 123 1.41 0.40 -14.71
C VAL A 123 1.03 1.87 -14.55
N PRO A 124 1.87 2.69 -13.90
CA PRO A 124 1.59 4.11 -13.75
C PRO A 124 1.79 4.84 -15.08
N SER A 125 0.98 5.88 -15.31
CA SER A 125 1.19 6.84 -16.38
C SER A 125 1.77 8.13 -15.80
N LEU A 126 3.02 8.48 -16.18
CA LEU A 126 3.62 9.75 -15.77
C LEU A 126 2.89 10.96 -16.38
N ALA A 127 2.15 10.75 -17.47
CA ALA A 127 1.31 11.79 -18.07
C ALA A 127 0.13 12.17 -17.15
N ASP A 128 -0.28 11.28 -16.25
CA ASP A 128 -1.42 11.49 -15.36
C ASP A 128 -1.10 12.40 -14.17
N ILE A 129 0.19 12.68 -13.94
CA ILE A 129 0.65 13.60 -12.89
C ILE A 129 0.06 14.99 -13.17
N LYS A 130 -0.81 15.45 -12.27
CA LYS A 130 -1.44 16.77 -12.36
C LYS A 130 -0.38 17.88 -12.30
N PRO A 131 -0.66 19.08 -12.88
CA PRO A 131 0.24 20.22 -12.77
C PRO A 131 0.60 20.51 -11.31
N GLY A 132 1.90 20.71 -11.03
CA GLY A 132 2.41 20.92 -9.67
C GLY A 132 2.27 19.70 -8.74
N GLY A 133 1.94 18.52 -9.29
CA GLY A 133 1.65 17.32 -8.53
C GLY A 133 2.73 16.25 -8.57
N TYR A 134 2.40 15.14 -7.92
CA TYR A 134 3.23 13.96 -7.78
C TYR A 134 2.44 12.70 -8.09
N LEU A 135 3.14 11.63 -8.41
CA LEU A 135 2.64 10.27 -8.46
C LEU A 135 3.38 9.39 -7.45
N LEU A 136 2.62 8.56 -6.74
CA LEU A 136 3.09 7.47 -5.91
C LEU A 136 2.51 6.18 -6.48
N TRP A 137 3.35 5.21 -6.82
CA TRP A 137 2.94 3.92 -7.35
C TRP A 137 3.35 2.83 -6.37
N LEU A 138 2.39 1.99 -5.98
CA LEU A 138 2.63 0.76 -5.25
C LEU A 138 2.82 -0.37 -6.26
N GLU A 139 4.07 -0.78 -6.47
CA GLU A 139 4.40 -1.96 -7.26
C GLU A 139 4.34 -3.21 -6.36
N ALA A 140 3.61 -4.24 -6.80
CA ALA A 140 3.48 -5.52 -6.11
C ALA A 140 3.89 -6.67 -7.06
N PRO A 141 5.18 -6.87 -7.36
CA PRO A 141 5.59 -7.83 -8.38
C PRO A 141 5.35 -9.28 -7.95
N THR A 142 5.34 -9.55 -6.64
CA THR A 142 5.01 -10.86 -6.07
C THR A 142 4.20 -10.67 -4.79
N ARG A 143 3.58 -11.75 -4.29
CA ARG A 143 2.87 -11.69 -2.99
C ARG A 143 3.73 -11.31 -1.78
N ALA A 144 5.06 -11.34 -1.90
CA ALA A 144 6.00 -11.12 -0.80
C ALA A 144 6.84 -9.84 -0.97
N GLN A 145 6.66 -9.10 -2.06
CA GLN A 145 7.46 -7.92 -2.38
C GLN A 145 6.53 -6.78 -2.75
N PHE A 146 6.79 -5.62 -2.12
CA PHE A 146 6.07 -4.38 -2.36
C PHE A 146 7.08 -3.25 -2.40
N PHE A 147 6.97 -2.40 -3.42
CA PHE A 147 7.83 -1.24 -3.59
C PHE A 147 6.98 0.00 -3.82
N PHE A 148 7.35 1.10 -3.18
CA PHE A 148 6.78 2.40 -3.49
C PHE A 148 7.70 3.12 -4.45
N HIS A 149 7.13 3.61 -5.54
CA HIS A 149 7.81 4.42 -6.54
C HIS A 149 7.18 5.80 -6.56
N VAL A 150 7.99 6.84 -6.73
CA VAL A 150 7.57 8.23 -6.71
C VAL A 150 8.08 8.97 -7.94
N ALA A 151 7.30 9.94 -8.40
CA ALA A 151 7.68 10.84 -9.47
C ALA A 151 6.98 12.19 -9.29
N GLU A 152 7.69 13.27 -9.61
CA GLU A 152 7.17 14.62 -9.70
C GLU A 152 6.73 14.96 -11.13
N ARG A 153 5.91 15.99 -11.30
CA ARG A 153 5.55 16.50 -12.64
C ARG A 153 6.81 16.86 -13.43
N GLY A 154 6.92 16.32 -14.63
CA GLY A 154 8.06 16.53 -15.53
C GLY A 154 9.11 15.42 -15.44
N ALA A 155 9.00 14.49 -14.50
CA ALA A 155 9.87 13.33 -14.43
C ALA A 155 9.68 12.41 -15.66
N THR A 156 10.79 11.83 -16.13
CA THR A 156 10.80 10.86 -17.24
C THR A 156 10.80 9.41 -16.78
N LYS A 157 10.99 9.19 -15.47
CA LYS A 157 11.00 7.88 -14.81
C LYS A 157 10.53 8.04 -13.36
N THR A 158 10.16 6.93 -12.73
CA THR A 158 9.95 6.89 -11.28
C THR A 158 11.26 6.60 -10.55
N SER A 159 11.33 7.04 -9.29
CA SER A 159 12.37 6.68 -8.33
C SER A 159 11.76 5.80 -7.25
N GLN A 160 12.45 4.75 -6.81
CA GLN A 160 11.97 3.98 -5.66
C GLN A 160 12.10 4.83 -4.39
N LEU A 161 11.05 4.85 -3.58
CA LEU A 161 11.03 5.53 -2.29
C LEU A 161 11.89 4.74 -1.30
N GLU A 162 12.95 5.37 -0.80
CA GLU A 162 13.82 4.77 0.20
C GLU A 162 13.15 4.81 1.57
N LEU A 163 12.82 3.64 2.10
CA LEU A 163 12.28 3.46 3.44
C LEU A 163 13.37 2.89 4.36
N ARG A 164 13.45 3.42 5.59
CA ARG A 164 14.30 2.82 6.63
C ARG A 164 13.82 1.39 6.94
N ASP A 165 14.75 0.48 7.22
CA ASP A 165 14.40 -0.85 7.75
C ASP A 165 13.91 -0.70 9.19
N LEU A 166 12.60 -0.85 9.36
CA LEU A 166 11.90 -0.80 10.64
C LEU A 166 11.07 -2.06 10.86
N SER A 167 11.53 -3.19 10.30
CA SER A 167 10.84 -4.49 10.35
C SER A 167 10.58 -4.97 11.79
N ALA A 168 11.40 -4.57 12.76
CA ALA A 168 11.23 -4.87 14.18
C ALA A 168 10.55 -3.74 14.98
N SER A 169 10.12 -2.65 14.33
CA SER A 169 9.49 -1.51 14.98
C SER A 169 7.96 -1.62 15.00
N SER A 170 7.32 -0.74 15.78
CA SER A 170 5.86 -0.72 15.87
C SER A 170 5.21 -0.39 14.51
N PRO A 171 3.96 -0.84 14.26
CA PRO A 171 3.22 -0.47 13.05
C PRO A 171 3.15 1.05 12.84
N ARG A 172 3.03 1.81 13.93
CA ARG A 172 3.04 3.28 13.90
C ARG A 172 4.35 3.83 13.34
N ASP A 173 5.50 3.30 13.77
CA ASP A 173 6.81 3.75 13.28
C ASP A 173 6.99 3.45 11.79
N GLN A 174 6.48 2.31 11.33
CA GLN A 174 6.48 1.96 9.91
C GLN A 174 5.63 2.93 9.07
N VAL A 175 4.42 3.26 9.55
CA VAL A 175 3.55 4.26 8.91
C VAL A 175 4.24 5.63 8.85
N MET A 176 4.81 6.08 9.96
CA MET A 176 5.50 7.38 10.00
C MET A 176 6.74 7.39 9.11
N ASN A 177 7.48 6.29 9.01
CA ASN A 177 8.61 6.18 8.11
C ASN A 177 8.21 6.30 6.64
N PHE A 178 7.10 5.69 6.24
CA PHE A 178 6.54 5.87 4.90
C PHE A 178 6.18 7.34 4.65
N LEU A 179 5.38 7.95 5.54
CA LEU A 179 4.95 9.34 5.40
C LEU A 179 6.13 10.31 5.35
N GLU A 180 7.05 10.22 6.30
CA GLU A 180 8.23 11.09 6.38
C GLU A 180 9.15 10.94 5.15
N SER A 181 9.27 9.72 4.61
CA SER A 181 10.11 9.49 3.43
C SER A 181 9.47 10.06 2.18
N LEU A 182 8.16 9.89 1.99
CA LEU A 182 7.41 10.53 0.90
C LEU A 182 7.50 12.05 1.00
N GLU A 183 7.27 12.59 2.19
CA GLU A 183 7.34 14.03 2.41
C GLU A 183 8.78 14.58 2.22
N ARG A 184 9.82 13.79 2.54
CA ARG A 184 11.21 14.16 2.25
C ARG A 184 11.44 14.25 0.75
N TYR A 185 10.99 13.26 -0.01
CA TYR A 185 11.08 13.26 -1.47
C TYR A 185 10.45 14.52 -2.08
N VAL A 186 9.22 14.83 -1.68
CA VAL A 186 8.47 16.01 -2.14
C VAL A 186 9.22 17.32 -1.88
N ARG A 187 9.87 17.45 -0.72
CA ARG A 187 10.62 18.67 -0.38
C ARG A 187 11.93 18.81 -1.16
N THR A 188 12.53 17.72 -1.59
CA THR A 188 13.80 17.73 -2.32
C THR A 188 13.65 17.67 -3.85
N HIS A 189 12.46 17.32 -4.34
CA HIS A 189 12.16 17.19 -5.78
C HIS A 189 10.93 18.04 -6.15
N PRO A 190 11.02 19.38 -6.12
CA PRO A 190 9.90 20.23 -6.47
C PRO A 190 9.46 19.98 -7.93
N PRO A 191 8.16 20.02 -8.24
CA PRO A 191 7.68 19.75 -9.59
C PRO A 191 8.17 20.83 -10.54
N GLN A 192 8.52 20.46 -11.77
CA GLN A 192 8.91 21.45 -12.78
C GLN A 192 7.72 22.37 -13.07
N LYS A 193 7.97 23.69 -13.06
CA LYS A 193 6.97 24.67 -13.48
C LYS A 193 6.81 24.53 -15.00
N SER A 194 5.60 24.18 -15.43
CA SER A 194 5.17 24.25 -16.83
C SER A 194 5.17 25.68 -17.32
#